data_AF-A0A535RTB0-F1
#
_entry.id   AF-A0A535RTB0-F1
#
_cell.length_a   1.000
_cell.length_b   1.000
_cell.length_c   1.000
_cell.angle_alpha   90.00
_cell.angle_beta   90.00
_cell.angle_gamma   90.00
#
_symmetry.space_group_name_H-M   'P 1'
#
loop_
_entity.id
_entity.type
_entity.pdbx_description
1 polymer ?
#
loop_
_entity_poly.entity_id
_entity_poly.type
_entity_poly.pdbx_seq_one_letter_code
_entity_poly.pdbx_strand_id
1 'polypeptide(L)' 'MAKKRKSIYFTQTQAARLEQKSQQENLSEAEIVRRALDVYLAWDDPSYTPHPTPQTSNAHSSPP' A
#
# COMPACT_ATOMS: atom_id res chain seq x y z
N MET A 1 8.58 1.72 12.59
CA MET A 1 7.27 1.04 12.76
C MET A 1 7.45 -0.44 12.43
N ALA A 2 6.97 -1.34 13.29
CA ALA A 2 7.03 -2.77 13.03
C ALA A 2 5.92 -3.18 12.06
N LYS A 3 6.27 -3.79 10.92
CA LYS A 3 5.29 -4.36 9.99
C LYS A 3 4.77 -5.67 10.56
N LYS A 4 3.44 -5.81 10.67
CA LYS A 4 2.80 -7.07 11.08
C LYS A 4 2.16 -7.74 9.86
N ARG A 5 2.52 -8.99 9.59
CA ARG A 5 1.90 -9.78 8.54
C ARG A 5 0.52 -10.26 9.00
N LYS A 6 -0.50 -10.11 8.17
CA LYS A 6 -1.85 -10.65 8.37
C LYS A 6 -2.33 -11.30 7.07
N SER A 7 -2.94 -12.48 7.17
CA SER A 7 -3.64 -13.10 6.05
C SER A 7 -5.08 -12.61 6.03
N ILE A 8 -5.58 -12.24 4.85
CA ILE A 8 -6.94 -11.75 4.63
C ILE A 8 -7.51 -12.46 3.41
N TYR A 9 -8.78 -12.84 3.50
CA TYR A 9 -9.49 -13.48 2.40
C TYR A 9 -10.13 -12.41 1.52
N PHE A 10 -10.05 -12.62 0.20
CA PHE A 10 -10.71 -11.81 -0.80
C PHE A 10 -11.65 -12.68 -1.61
N THR A 11 -12.74 -12.09 -2.11
CA THR A 11 -13.49 -12.74 -3.18
C THR A 11 -12.66 -12.77 -4.46
N GLN A 12 -13.00 -13.68 -5.38
CA GLN A 12 -12.29 -13.78 -6.67
C GLN A 12 -12.29 -12.44 -7.43
N THR A 13 -13.41 -11.71 -7.41
CA THR A 13 -13.53 -10.39 -8.05
C THR A 13 -12.65 -9.34 -7.37
N GLN A 14 -12.54 -9.37 -6.03
CA GLN A 14 -11.69 -8.44 -5.30
C GLN A 14 -10.20 -8.69 -5.60
N ALA A 15 -9.78 -9.96 -5.61
CA ALA A 15 -8.41 -10.35 -5.95
C ALA A 15 -8.04 -9.92 -7.38
N ALA A 16 -8.89 -10.18 -8.37
CA ALA A 16 -8.63 -9.78 -9.76
C ALA A 16 -8.50 -8.25 -9.92
N ARG A 17 -9.34 -7.47 -9.23
CA ARG A 17 -9.27 -6.00 -9.25
C ARG A 17 -8.01 -5.48 -8.55
N LEU A 18 -7.59 -6.14 -7.47
CA LEU A 18 -6.38 -5.79 -6.73
C LEU A 18 -5.13 -6.04 -7.58
N GLU A 19 -5.05 -7.20 -8.24
CA GLU A 19 -3.98 -7.55 -9.17
C GLU A 19 -3.92 -6.56 -10.35
N GLN A 20 -5.06 -6.27 -10.98
CA GLN A 20 -5.13 -5.30 -12.08
C GLN A 20 -4.59 -3.93 -11.63
N LYS A 21 -4.98 -3.46 -10.45
CA LYS A 21 -4.54 -2.16 -9.94
C LYS A 21 -3.05 -2.16 -9.56
N SER A 22 -2.55 -3.29 -9.05
CA SER A 22 -1.12 -3.51 -8.78
C SER A 22 -0.29 -3.34 -10.04
N GLN A 23 -0.73 -3.91 -11.15
CA GLN A 23 -0.07 -3.77 -12.45
C GLN A 23 -0.16 -2.35 -13.00
N GLN A 24 -1.33 -1.71 -12.91
CA GLN A 24 -1.55 -0.35 -13.41
C GLN A 24 -0.71 0.71 -12.70
N GLU A 25 -0.57 0.61 -11.37
CA GLU A 25 0.19 1.57 -10.57
C GLU A 25 1.65 1.17 -10.35
N ASN A 26 2.06 -0.02 -10.80
CA ASN A 26 3.37 -0.63 -10.52
C ASN A 26 3.69 -0.66 -9.01
N LEU A 27 2.73 -1.10 -8.21
CA LEU A 27 2.81 -1.21 -6.76
C LEU A 27 2.47 -2.63 -6.32
N SER A 28 3.04 -3.09 -5.22
CA SER A 28 2.60 -4.36 -4.62
C SER A 28 1.13 -4.28 -4.18
N GLU A 29 0.40 -5.40 -4.27
CA GLU A 29 -0.98 -5.49 -3.76
C GLU A 29 -1.10 -5.04 -2.29
N ALA A 30 -0.11 -5.41 -1.46
CA ALA A 30 -0.05 -5.00 -0.06
C ALA A 30 -0.01 -3.47 0.11
N GLU A 31 0.67 -2.76 -0.79
CA GLU A 31 0.73 -1.29 -0.77
C GLU A 31 -0.61 -0.67 -1.17
N ILE A 32 -1.32 -1.27 -2.12
CA ILE A 32 -2.68 -0.84 -2.49
C ILE A 32 -3.64 -1.03 -1.31
N VAL A 33 -3.61 -2.20 -0.66
CA VAL A 33 -4.45 -2.46 0.52
C VAL A 33 -4.09 -1.50 1.66
N ARG A 34 -2.81 -1.23 1.89
CA ARG A 34 -2.36 -0.26 2.89
C ARG A 34 -2.92 1.13 2.62
N ARG A 35 -2.83 1.63 1.38
CA ARG A 35 -3.40 2.94 0.98
C ARG A 35 -4.92 2.97 1.14
N ALA A 36 -5.61 1.89 0.80
CA ALA A 36 -7.06 1.81 1.01
C ALA A 36 -7.44 1.88 2.50
N LEU A 37 -6.66 1.20 3.36
CA LEU A 37 -6.82 1.30 4.82
C LEU A 37 -6.51 2.70 5.33
N ASP A 38 -5.46 3.35 4.84
CA ASP A 38 -5.13 4.73 5.22
C ASP A 38 -6.28 5.70 4.90
N VAL A 39 -6.89 5.58 3.72
CA VAL A 39 -8.05 6.39 3.33
C VAL A 39 -9.25 6.09 4.22
N TYR A 40 -9.52 4.82 4.49
CA TYR A 40 -10.62 4.43 5.37
C TYR A 40 -10.45 4.97 6.78
N LEU A 41 -9.25 4.86 7.35
CA LEU A 41 -8.93 5.34 8.70
C LEU A 41 -8.95 6.87 8.79
N ALA A 42 -8.43 7.58 7.80
CA ALA A 42 -8.48 9.04 7.77
C ALA A 42 -9.91 9.58 7.61
N TRP A 43 -10.79 8.82 6.96
CA TRP A 43 -12.21 9.15 6.87
C TRP A 43 -12.96 8.90 8.19
N ASP A 44 -12.63 7.82 8.90
CA ASP A 44 -13.28 7.43 10.17
C ASP A 44 -12.78 8.27 11.36
N ASP A 45 -11.48 8.50 11.43
CA ASP A 45 -10.81 9.26 12.49
C ASP A 45 -10.03 10.44 11.88
N PRO A 46 -10.50 11.69 12.06
CA PRO A 46 -9.81 12.86 11.51
C PRO A 46 -8.46 13.14 12.19
N SER A 47 -8.15 12.50 13.33
CA SER A 47 -6.85 12.56 13.97
C SER A 47 -5.86 11.53 13.42
N TYR A 48 -6.33 10.55 12.64
CA TYR A 48 -5.48 9.60 11.95
C TYR A 48 -4.69 10.30 10.85
N THR A 49 -3.37 10.31 11.01
CA THR A 49 -2.46 10.80 10.00
C THR A 49 -1.81 9.62 9.28
N PRO A 50 -2.11 9.40 7.99
CA PRO A 50 -1.51 8.32 7.24
C PRO A 50 0.00 8.53 7.16
N HIS A 51 0.75 7.47 7.42
CA HIS A 51 2.20 7.60 7.51
C HIS A 51 2.82 7.71 6.11
N PRO A 52 3.73 8.67 5.86
CA PRO A 52 4.46 8.70 4.60
C PRO A 52 5.33 7.45 4.49
N THR A 53 5.07 6.62 3.48
CA THR A 53 6.00 5.54 3.13
C THR A 53 7.22 6.14 2.45
N PRO A 54 8.44 5.69 2.79
CA PRO A 54 9.59 5.98 1.96
C PRO A 54 9.30 5.40 0.57
N GLN A 55 9.14 6.27 -0.42
CA GLN A 55 9.29 5.88 -1.80
C GLN A 55 10.68 5.26 -1.87
N THR A 56 10.77 3.99 -2.27
CA THR A 56 12.06 3.40 -2.62
C THR A 56 12.61 4.24 -3.78
N SER A 57 13.42 5.24 -3.48
CA SER A 57 14.23 5.89 -4.48
C SER A 57 15.20 4.82 -4.94
N ASN A 58 14.99 4.31 -6.15
CA ASN A 58 16.12 3.85 -6.94
C ASN A 58 16.94 5.09 -7.33
N ALA A 59 17.50 5.79 -6.34
CA ALA A 59 18.49 6.83 -6.54
C ALA A 59 19.83 6.11 -6.64
N HIS A 60 20.10 5.61 -7.85
CA HIS A 60 21.45 5.42 -8.34
C HIS A 60 22.24 6.70 -8.03
N SER A 61 23.26 6.61 -7.16
CA SER A 61 24.44 7.47 -7.14
C SER A 61 25.38 6.99 -6.04
N SER A 62 26.23 6.01 -6.38
CA SER A 62 27.53 5.86 -5.72
C SER A 62 28.53 6.68 -6.55
N PRO A 63 29.23 7.69 -5.99
CA PRO A 63 30.34 8.33 -6.67
C PRO A 63 31.62 7.47 -6.55
N PRO A 64 32.61 7.68 -7.44
CA PRO A 64 33.89 6.95 -7.50
C PRO A 64 34.85 7.26 -6.34
#